data_AF-A0A1V4I9R5-F1
#
_entry.id   AF-A0A1V4I9R5-F1
#
_cell.length_a   1.000
_cell.length_b   1.000
_cell.length_c   1.000
_cell.angle_alpha   90.00
_cell.angle_beta   90.00
_cell.angle_gamma   90.00
#
_symmetry.space_group_name_H-M   'P 1'
#
loop_
_entity.id
_entity.type
_entity.pdbx_description
1 polymer ?
#
loop_
_entity_poly.entity_id
_entity_poly.type
_entity_poly.pdbx_seq_one_letter_code
_entity_poly.pdbx_strand_id
1 'polypeptide(L)'
;MGNNLREIKKSIKLSIEQINLLKNYYFSNRKFDEIKKYKNVKKVIFALSPQYGNMGDQAIAYATKKFFVDNFKEYKLLEFERDEFYSYSKAIEKIINEDDIIAMQGGGNMGNLYLREEWARRHVIRHFNKCKIISMPTTLSFTRDRSGESHKEQMKKIYNYNEKLILLAREEKSFNMMQNLFEVKSVKVPDIVFYLEDIFEPKYNRNNNIMVCLRNDKESYWKDKKSEFIVNLKLRYNNVTESDTVIHRDIDINKREEELFNIWNKFRNSKVVITDRLHGMIFAFITKTPCVILRSSDHKIIESYKWIEGINYIKFVNDLEFNTVNTKIHELIKLTTFDKTNFKKEYFNGLTKLIKER
;
A
#
# COMPACT_ATOMS: atom_id res chain seq x y z
N MET A 1 21.14 -10.41 32.80
CA MET A 1 20.42 -10.35 31.51
C MET A 1 19.43 -11.51 31.25
N GLY A 2 19.40 -12.59 32.04
CA GLY A 2 18.50 -13.74 31.83
C GLY A 2 17.06 -13.60 32.36
N ASN A 3 16.77 -12.63 33.24
CA ASN A 3 15.46 -12.54 33.91
C ASN A 3 14.39 -11.78 33.10
N ASN A 4 14.74 -10.76 32.30
CA ASN A 4 13.77 -10.05 31.46
C ASN A 4 13.17 -10.90 30.33
N LEU A 5 13.90 -11.89 29.82
CA LEU A 5 13.40 -12.81 28.78
C LEU A 5 12.41 -13.85 29.34
N ARG A 6 12.47 -14.15 30.65
CA ARG A 6 11.54 -15.09 31.30
C ARG A 6 10.20 -14.45 31.63
N GLU A 7 10.15 -13.15 31.94
CA GLU A 7 8.88 -12.43 32.13
C GLU A 7 8.13 -12.19 30.81
N ILE A 8 8.85 -11.94 29.70
CA ILE A 8 8.24 -11.85 28.37
C ILE A 8 7.56 -13.16 27.94
N LYS A 9 8.00 -14.31 28.46
CA LYS A 9 7.38 -15.62 28.17
C LYS A 9 6.01 -15.82 28.85
N LYS A 10 5.65 -15.03 29.87
CA LYS A 10 4.49 -15.32 30.73
C LYS A 10 3.16 -14.70 30.32
N SER A 11 3.09 -13.88 29.25
CA SER A 11 1.81 -13.25 28.86
C SER A 11 1.45 -13.28 27.38
N ILE A 12 2.35 -13.68 26.47
CA ILE A 12 2.03 -13.86 25.05
C ILE A 12 2.89 -15.02 24.54
N LYS A 13 2.28 -16.08 23.99
CA LYS A 13 3.02 -17.18 23.34
C LYS A 13 3.57 -16.64 22.02
N LEU A 14 4.69 -15.94 22.08
CA LEU A 14 5.33 -15.32 20.92
C LEU A 14 5.75 -16.42 19.93
N SER A 15 5.52 -16.21 18.63
CA SER A 15 6.03 -17.11 17.59
C SER A 15 7.55 -17.07 17.55
N ILE A 16 8.17 -18.12 17.01
CA ILE A 16 9.63 -18.19 16.80
C ILE A 16 10.12 -16.96 16.00
N GLU A 17 9.33 -16.55 15.01
CA GLU A 17 9.59 -15.37 14.21
C GLU A 17 9.62 -14.08 15.06
N GLN A 18 8.61 -13.86 15.91
CA GLN A 18 8.58 -12.71 16.80
C GLN A 18 9.79 -12.69 17.76
N ILE A 19 10.19 -13.85 18.27
CA ILE A 19 11.39 -13.99 19.10
C ILE A 19 12.64 -13.57 18.32
N ASN A 20 12.76 -13.98 17.06
CA ASN A 20 13.90 -13.63 16.21
C ASN A 20 13.93 -12.13 15.88
N LEU A 21 12.79 -11.52 15.55
CA LEU A 21 12.69 -10.07 15.32
C LEU A 21 13.08 -9.27 16.59
N LEU A 22 12.61 -9.70 17.76
CA LEU A 22 12.99 -9.09 19.03
C LEU A 22 14.49 -9.25 19.31
N LYS A 23 15.08 -10.42 19.05
CA LYS A 23 16.54 -10.62 19.15
C LYS A 23 17.29 -9.64 18.23
N ASN A 24 16.88 -9.53 16.97
CA ASN A 24 17.48 -8.58 16.02
C ASN A 24 17.41 -7.15 16.54
N TYR A 25 16.27 -6.75 17.10
CA TYR A 25 16.12 -5.46 17.78
C TYR A 25 17.06 -5.30 18.98
N TYR A 26 17.17 -6.29 19.88
CA TYR A 26 18.04 -6.17 21.05
C TYR A 26 19.51 -5.97 20.69
N PHE A 27 19.98 -6.60 19.61
CA PHE A 27 21.35 -6.49 19.10
C PHE A 27 21.56 -5.39 18.04
N SER A 28 20.51 -4.66 17.65
CA SER A 28 20.55 -3.66 16.57
C SER A 28 21.53 -2.51 16.82
N ASN A 29 21.97 -2.29 18.06
CA ASN A 29 23.03 -1.32 18.37
C ASN A 29 24.34 -1.55 17.60
N ARG A 30 24.63 -2.80 17.19
CA ARG A 30 25.80 -3.13 16.36
C ARG A 30 25.80 -2.44 15.00
N LYS A 31 24.63 -2.02 14.51
CA LYS A 31 24.45 -1.31 13.25
C LYS A 31 24.67 0.21 13.36
N PHE A 32 25.00 0.72 14.55
CA PHE A 32 25.16 2.15 14.78
C PHE A 32 26.26 2.76 13.90
N ASP A 33 27.41 2.11 13.77
CA ASP A 33 28.52 2.64 12.97
C ASP A 33 28.19 2.78 11.48
N GLU A 34 27.29 1.94 10.95
CA GLU A 34 26.85 1.98 9.55
C GLU A 34 26.01 3.24 9.24
N ILE A 35 25.27 3.75 10.24
CA ILE A 35 24.31 4.85 10.07
C ILE A 35 24.64 6.11 10.88
N LYS A 36 25.68 6.10 11.73
CA LYS A 36 26.04 7.25 12.59
C LYS A 36 26.29 8.54 11.82
N LYS A 37 26.76 8.44 10.58
CA LYS A 37 26.99 9.58 9.68
C LYS A 37 25.72 10.39 9.40
N TYR A 38 24.53 9.80 9.57
CA TYR A 38 23.26 10.47 9.39
C TYR A 38 22.77 11.20 10.64
N LYS A 39 23.45 11.11 11.79
CA LYS A 39 22.98 11.71 13.05
C LYS A 39 22.67 13.20 12.93
N ASN A 40 23.50 13.96 12.21
CA ASN A 40 23.34 15.42 12.05
C ASN A 40 22.78 15.82 10.67
N VAL A 41 22.23 14.88 9.93
CA VAL A 41 21.63 15.12 8.61
C VAL A 41 20.11 15.04 8.77
N LYS A 42 19.35 16.00 8.23
CA LYS A 42 17.89 15.93 8.22
C LYS A 42 17.44 14.74 7.37
N LYS A 43 16.59 13.85 7.88
CA LYS A 43 16.26 12.59 7.18
C LYS A 43 14.81 12.15 7.26
N VAL A 44 14.38 11.45 6.22
CA VAL A 44 13.17 10.63 6.22
C VAL A 44 13.63 9.18 6.31
N ILE A 45 13.20 8.48 7.37
CA ILE A 45 13.31 7.03 7.49
C ILE A 45 12.03 6.44 6.89
N PHE A 46 12.12 5.85 5.70
CA PHE A 46 11.05 5.03 5.16
C PHE A 46 11.15 3.61 5.71
N ALA A 47 10.31 3.32 6.69
CA ALA A 47 10.30 2.08 7.45
C ALA A 47 9.29 1.08 6.90
N LEU A 48 9.62 -0.21 7.07
CA LEU A 48 8.74 -1.34 6.80
C LEU A 48 8.42 -1.53 5.31
N SER A 49 9.35 -1.14 4.44
CA SER A 49 9.22 -1.35 3.00
C SER A 49 9.02 -2.85 2.66
N PRO A 50 8.19 -3.20 1.67
CA PRO A 50 7.89 -4.59 1.34
C PRO A 50 9.04 -5.23 0.54
N GLN A 51 9.33 -6.48 0.89
CA GLN A 51 10.30 -7.35 0.20
C GLN A 51 9.61 -8.47 -0.60
N TYR A 52 8.30 -8.63 -0.46
CA TYR A 52 7.54 -9.73 -1.06
C TYR A 52 6.89 -9.32 -2.40
N GLY A 53 6.53 -10.31 -3.20
CA GLY A 53 6.06 -10.14 -4.58
C GLY A 53 4.68 -9.51 -4.80
N ASN A 54 4.11 -8.75 -3.87
CA ASN A 54 2.86 -8.02 -4.15
C ASN A 54 3.17 -6.69 -4.85
N MET A 55 2.94 -6.62 -6.16
CA MET A 55 3.25 -5.44 -6.96
C MET A 55 2.49 -4.18 -6.51
N GLY A 56 1.33 -4.33 -5.89
CA GLY A 56 0.60 -3.21 -5.29
C GLY A 56 1.36 -2.58 -4.13
N ASP A 57 1.84 -3.41 -3.19
CA ASP A 57 2.63 -2.92 -2.06
C ASP A 57 4.00 -2.37 -2.51
N GLN A 58 4.60 -3.00 -3.53
CA GLN A 58 5.81 -2.49 -4.19
C GLN A 58 5.57 -1.10 -4.81
N ALA A 59 4.41 -0.88 -5.45
CA ALA A 59 4.04 0.42 -6.01
C ALA A 59 3.82 1.47 -4.92
N ILE A 60 3.19 1.11 -3.81
CA ILE A 60 3.05 2.01 -2.63
C ILE A 60 4.42 2.46 -2.14
N ALA A 61 5.39 1.53 -2.04
CA ALA A 61 6.73 1.84 -1.61
C ALA A 61 7.44 2.77 -2.60
N TYR A 62 7.38 2.47 -3.90
CA TYR A 62 7.94 3.33 -4.94
C TYR A 62 7.33 4.73 -4.94
N ALA A 63 5.99 4.84 -4.87
CA ALA A 63 5.28 6.11 -4.83
C ALA A 63 5.58 6.91 -3.56
N THR A 64 5.71 6.25 -2.40
CA THR A 64 6.12 6.89 -1.14
C THR A 64 7.51 7.50 -1.26
N LYS A 65 8.49 6.76 -1.80
CA LYS A 65 9.84 7.29 -2.04
C LYS A 65 9.80 8.49 -2.97
N LYS A 66 9.08 8.38 -4.10
CA LYS A 66 8.96 9.46 -5.07
C LYS A 66 8.32 10.71 -4.46
N PHE A 67 7.27 10.54 -3.66
CA PHE A 67 6.64 11.63 -2.92
C PHE A 67 7.62 12.36 -2.00
N PHE A 68 8.41 11.64 -1.20
CA PHE A 68 9.39 12.29 -0.33
C PHE A 68 10.54 12.95 -1.10
N VAL A 69 11.07 12.30 -2.14
CA VAL A 69 12.14 12.88 -2.99
C VAL A 69 11.67 14.16 -3.67
N ASP A 70 10.45 14.18 -4.19
CA ASP A 70 9.92 15.32 -4.94
C ASP A 70 9.62 16.53 -4.01
N ASN A 71 9.15 16.29 -2.78
CA ASN A 71 8.60 17.33 -1.91
C ASN A 71 9.46 17.72 -0.69
N PHE A 72 10.44 16.89 -0.32
CA PHE A 72 11.30 17.04 0.87
C PHE A 72 12.78 16.96 0.46
N LYS A 73 13.18 17.76 -0.53
CA LYS A 73 14.52 17.75 -1.15
C LYS A 73 15.67 18.00 -0.17
N GLU A 74 15.39 18.68 0.93
CA GLU A 74 16.34 18.95 2.02
C GLU A 74 16.56 17.75 2.96
N TYR A 75 15.77 16.68 2.81
CA TYR A 75 15.87 15.47 3.62
C TYR A 75 16.61 14.37 2.88
N LYS A 76 17.52 13.68 3.58
CA LYS A 76 18.05 12.41 3.11
C LYS A 76 17.01 11.30 3.30
N LEU A 77 16.67 10.59 2.23
CA LEU A 77 15.81 9.40 2.33
C LEU A 77 16.65 8.15 2.64
N LEU A 78 16.28 7.44 3.70
CA LEU A 78 16.83 6.14 4.08
C LEU A 78 15.68 5.14 4.10
N GLU A 79 15.77 4.08 3.31
CA GLU A 79 14.75 3.04 3.23
C GLU A 79 15.22 1.79 3.95
N PHE A 80 14.32 1.18 4.73
CA PHE A 80 14.56 -0.07 5.42
C PHE A 80 13.38 -1.01 5.20
N GLU A 81 13.68 -2.23 4.76
CA GLU A 81 12.69 -3.30 4.70
C GLU A 81 12.24 -3.70 6.12
N ARG A 82 11.08 -4.35 6.26
CA ARG A 82 10.50 -4.69 7.58
C ARG A 82 11.50 -5.38 8.51
N ASP A 83 12.12 -6.48 8.08
CA ASP A 83 12.98 -7.30 8.94
C ASP A 83 14.35 -6.62 9.15
N GLU A 84 14.81 -5.88 8.14
CA GLU A 84 15.99 -5.03 8.22
C GLU A 84 15.78 -3.93 9.27
N PHE A 85 14.64 -3.24 9.26
CA PHE A 85 14.33 -2.18 10.21
C PHE A 85 14.48 -2.63 11.66
N TYR A 86 14.02 -3.84 12.02
CA TYR A 86 14.25 -4.42 13.35
C TYR A 86 15.74 -4.52 13.68
N SER A 87 16.57 -4.91 12.70
CA SER A 87 18.02 -5.05 12.86
C SER A 87 18.75 -3.71 12.98
N TYR A 88 18.11 -2.59 12.64
CA TYR A 88 18.65 -1.23 12.80
C TYR A 88 17.94 -0.40 13.88
N SER A 89 16.80 -0.83 14.41
CA SER A 89 15.89 0.02 15.19
C SER A 89 16.57 0.79 16.36
N LYS A 90 17.38 0.15 17.23
CA LYS A 90 18.09 0.90 18.28
C LYS A 90 19.18 1.83 17.76
N ALA A 91 19.81 1.47 16.64
CA ALA A 91 20.73 2.38 15.98
C ALA A 91 19.98 3.61 15.43
N ILE A 92 18.80 3.41 14.84
CA ILE A 92 17.93 4.49 14.34
C ILE A 92 17.50 5.40 15.51
N GLU A 93 17.11 4.84 16.65
CA GLU A 93 16.74 5.61 17.86
C GLU A 93 17.86 6.55 18.34
N LYS A 94 19.13 6.21 18.10
CA LYS A 94 20.30 7.03 18.47
C LYS A 94 20.62 8.14 17.49
N ILE A 95 20.16 8.04 16.25
CA ILE A 95 20.45 9.03 15.20
C ILE A 95 19.26 9.92 14.88
N ILE A 96 18.07 9.62 15.38
CA ILE A 96 16.85 10.36 15.06
C ILE A 96 16.72 11.64 15.91
N ASN A 97 16.33 12.73 15.26
CA ASN A 97 16.09 14.04 15.86
C ASN A 97 14.64 14.49 15.65
N GLU A 98 14.26 15.59 16.29
CA GLU A 98 12.86 16.06 16.29
C GLU A 98 12.34 16.47 14.91
N ASP A 99 13.20 17.08 14.08
CA ASP A 99 12.88 17.52 12.72
C ASP A 99 12.89 16.37 11.68
N ASP A 100 13.29 15.15 12.08
CA ASP A 100 13.27 13.97 11.21
C ASP A 100 11.83 13.43 11.04
N ILE A 101 11.64 12.55 10.05
CA ILE A 101 10.34 11.91 9.79
C ILE A 101 10.55 10.40 9.69
N ILE A 102 9.68 9.61 10.32
CA ILE A 102 9.52 8.19 9.98
C ILE A 102 8.24 8.04 9.17
N ALA A 103 8.36 7.59 7.92
CA ALA A 103 7.22 7.18 7.11
C ALA A 103 7.13 5.65 7.15
N MET A 104 5.98 5.10 7.55
CA MET A 104 5.74 3.66 7.54
C MET A 104 4.99 3.26 6.28
N GLN A 105 5.32 2.10 5.71
CA GLN A 105 4.61 1.51 4.58
C GLN A 105 3.07 1.54 4.76
N GLY A 106 2.40 2.00 3.71
CA GLY A 106 0.94 2.07 3.61
C GLY A 106 0.31 0.74 3.20
N GLY A 107 -0.89 0.82 2.60
CA GLY A 107 -1.57 -0.31 1.98
C GLY A 107 -2.61 -1.01 2.87
N GLY A 108 -2.97 -2.23 2.50
CA GLY A 108 -4.09 -2.98 3.09
C GLY A 108 -3.73 -3.82 4.32
N ASN A 109 -2.77 -3.40 5.12
CA ASN A 109 -2.07 -4.22 6.12
C ASN A 109 -2.17 -3.68 7.56
N MET A 110 -3.17 -2.85 7.86
CA MET A 110 -3.42 -2.31 9.20
C MET A 110 -4.62 -3.02 9.85
N GLY A 111 -4.42 -3.52 11.07
CA GLY A 111 -5.40 -4.32 11.80
C GLY A 111 -4.95 -5.77 12.02
N ASN A 112 -5.87 -6.73 12.16
CA ASN A 112 -5.52 -8.08 12.65
C ASN A 112 -5.45 -9.19 11.58
N LEU A 113 -5.69 -8.88 10.30
CA LEU A 113 -5.51 -9.82 9.20
C LEU A 113 -4.04 -10.01 8.82
N TYR A 114 -3.23 -8.97 9.00
CA TYR A 114 -1.82 -8.91 8.59
C TYR A 114 -0.95 -8.61 9.81
N LEU A 115 -0.91 -9.56 10.75
CA LEU A 115 -0.31 -9.37 12.06
C LEU A 115 1.19 -9.11 12.02
N ARG A 116 1.90 -9.66 11.03
CA ARG A 116 3.34 -9.43 10.86
C ARG A 116 3.63 -7.96 10.59
N GLU A 117 2.88 -7.36 9.69
CA GLU A 117 2.96 -5.94 9.33
C GLU A 117 2.48 -5.05 10.47
N GLU A 118 1.39 -5.44 11.14
CA GLU A 118 0.84 -4.70 12.26
C GLU A 118 1.75 -4.71 13.50
N TRP A 119 2.43 -5.83 13.80
CA TRP A 119 3.42 -5.88 14.89
C TRP A 119 4.63 -4.99 14.60
N ALA A 120 5.10 -4.93 13.35
CA ALA A 120 6.17 -4.04 12.94
C ALA A 120 5.77 -2.56 13.06
N ARG A 121 4.55 -2.22 12.66
CA ARG A 121 3.99 -0.87 12.84
C ARG A 121 3.92 -0.48 14.32
N ARG A 122 3.38 -1.37 15.17
CA ARG A 122 3.35 -1.17 16.62
C ARG A 122 4.75 -1.02 17.20
N HIS A 123 5.73 -1.77 16.70
CA HIS A 123 7.13 -1.64 17.14
C HIS A 123 7.67 -0.24 16.86
N VAL A 124 7.46 0.30 15.65
CA VAL A 124 7.85 1.68 15.31
C VAL A 124 7.16 2.68 16.24
N ILE A 125 5.83 2.61 16.35
CA ILE A 125 5.04 3.58 17.14
C ILE A 125 5.47 3.59 18.62
N ARG A 126 5.78 2.42 19.20
CA ARG A 126 6.17 2.31 20.62
C ARG A 126 7.55 2.87 20.93
N HIS A 127 8.50 2.79 20.01
CA HIS A 127 9.90 3.07 20.29
C HIS A 127 10.37 4.44 19.81
N PHE A 128 9.63 5.08 18.89
CA PHE A 128 10.02 6.35 18.29
C PHE A 128 9.01 7.45 18.64
N ASN A 129 9.31 8.28 19.63
CA ASN A 129 8.45 9.41 20.06
C ASN A 129 9.13 10.78 19.91
N LYS A 130 10.39 10.80 19.46
CA LYS A 130 11.17 12.03 19.29
C LYS A 130 10.77 12.80 18.04
N CYS A 131 10.38 12.11 16.97
CA CYS A 131 10.13 12.69 15.65
C CYS A 131 8.70 12.43 15.21
N LYS A 132 8.30 13.06 14.08
CA LYS A 132 7.02 12.78 13.45
C LYS A 132 6.99 11.37 12.86
N ILE A 133 5.89 10.64 13.09
CA ILE A 133 5.63 9.37 12.43
C ILE A 133 4.41 9.51 11.53
N ILE A 134 4.57 9.16 10.25
CA ILE A 134 3.48 9.11 9.28
C ILE A 134 3.21 7.65 8.95
N SER A 135 2.03 7.14 9.29
CA SER A 135 1.52 5.93 8.65
C SER A 135 0.99 6.32 7.28
N MET A 136 1.72 5.97 6.21
CA MET A 136 1.31 6.27 4.83
C MET A 136 -0.09 5.68 4.54
N PRO A 137 -0.84 6.15 3.52
CA PRO A 137 -2.25 5.81 3.35
C PRO A 137 -2.55 4.31 3.48
N THR A 138 -3.31 3.93 4.51
CA THR A 138 -3.67 2.52 4.82
C THR A 138 -5.18 2.27 4.76
N THR A 139 -5.53 1.00 4.57
CA THR A 139 -6.85 0.47 4.96
C THR A 139 -6.74 -0.15 6.36
N LEU A 140 -7.60 0.28 7.27
CA LEU A 140 -7.79 -0.30 8.60
C LEU A 140 -8.94 -1.31 8.58
N SER A 141 -8.70 -2.54 9.02
CA SER A 141 -9.75 -3.56 9.09
C SER A 141 -9.55 -4.54 10.24
N PHE A 142 -10.64 -4.98 10.84
CA PHE A 142 -10.63 -5.99 11.89
C PHE A 142 -11.57 -7.15 11.54
N THR A 143 -11.19 -8.37 11.92
CA THR A 143 -12.11 -9.52 11.91
C THR A 143 -13.22 -9.31 12.93
N ARG A 144 -14.40 -9.89 12.68
CA ARG A 144 -15.55 -9.83 13.59
C ARG A 144 -15.52 -10.97 14.60
N ASP A 145 -14.41 -11.12 15.30
CA ASP A 145 -14.20 -12.15 16.30
C ASP A 145 -13.40 -11.61 17.51
N ARG A 146 -13.13 -12.47 18.49
CA ARG A 146 -12.35 -12.09 19.69
C ARG A 146 -10.93 -11.64 19.37
N SER A 147 -10.33 -12.13 18.28
CA SER A 147 -9.00 -11.70 17.85
C SER A 147 -9.04 -10.25 17.38
N GLY A 148 -10.03 -9.90 16.54
CA GLY A 148 -10.25 -8.54 16.07
C GLY A 148 -10.39 -7.54 17.21
N GLU A 149 -11.26 -7.82 18.18
CA GLU A 149 -11.48 -6.92 19.32
C GLU A 149 -10.24 -6.81 20.22
N SER A 150 -9.54 -7.93 20.48
CA SER A 150 -8.29 -7.90 21.26
C SER A 150 -7.21 -7.05 20.59
N HIS A 151 -7.04 -7.19 19.28
CA HIS A 151 -6.03 -6.42 18.54
C HIS A 151 -6.39 -4.94 18.45
N LYS A 152 -7.68 -4.60 18.34
CA LYS A 152 -8.19 -3.24 18.36
C LYS A 152 -7.87 -2.55 19.69
N GLU A 153 -8.15 -3.19 20.82
CA GLU A 153 -7.82 -2.64 22.15
C GLU A 153 -6.30 -2.46 22.36
N GLN A 154 -5.48 -3.40 21.86
CA GLN A 154 -4.03 -3.23 21.88
C GLN A 154 -3.57 -2.06 21.01
N MET A 155 -4.17 -1.87 19.82
CA MET A 155 -3.85 -0.76 18.94
C MET A 155 -4.19 0.57 19.60
N LYS A 156 -5.39 0.71 20.18
CA LYS A 156 -5.78 1.96 20.89
C LYS A 156 -4.71 2.39 21.88
N LYS A 157 -4.30 1.48 22.76
CA LYS A 157 -3.27 1.75 23.78
C LYS A 157 -1.92 2.17 23.18
N ILE A 158 -1.49 1.52 22.10
CA ILE A 158 -0.18 1.78 21.48
C ILE A 158 -0.19 3.06 20.65
N TYR A 159 -1.25 3.28 19.89
CA TYR A 159 -1.32 4.37 18.93
C TYR A 159 -1.57 5.70 19.65
N ASN A 160 -2.49 5.74 20.62
CA ASN A 160 -2.79 6.94 21.39
C ASN A 160 -1.62 7.37 22.30
N TYR A 161 -0.67 6.48 22.59
CA TYR A 161 0.53 6.83 23.35
C TYR A 161 1.48 7.77 22.58
N ASN A 162 1.39 7.83 21.25
CA ASN A 162 2.34 8.59 20.43
C ASN A 162 1.67 9.80 19.78
N GLU A 163 1.74 10.95 20.43
CA GLU A 163 1.15 12.22 19.96
C GLU A 163 1.74 12.72 18.62
N LYS A 164 2.94 12.26 18.25
CA LYS A 164 3.60 12.61 16.98
C LYS A 164 3.19 11.71 15.82
N LEU A 165 2.29 10.75 16.04
CA LEU A 165 1.73 9.86 15.03
C LEU A 165 0.65 10.57 14.22
N ILE A 166 0.75 10.47 12.90
CA ILE A 166 -0.29 10.87 11.95
C ILE A 166 -0.70 9.63 11.16
N LEU A 167 -1.99 9.33 11.17
CA LEU A 167 -2.59 8.22 10.43
C LEU A 167 -3.22 8.71 9.13
N LEU A 168 -2.79 8.17 8.00
CA LEU A 168 -3.40 8.48 6.72
C LEU A 168 -4.35 7.34 6.32
N ALA A 169 -5.63 7.67 6.19
CA ALA A 169 -6.65 6.73 5.72
C ALA A 169 -6.81 6.87 4.20
N ARG A 170 -6.67 5.78 3.46
CA ARG A 170 -6.78 5.83 2.00
C ARG A 170 -8.21 5.89 1.46
N GLU A 171 -9.18 5.67 2.33
CA GLU A 171 -10.60 5.64 1.99
C GLU A 171 -11.48 5.95 3.21
N GLU A 172 -12.74 6.29 2.95
CA GLU A 172 -13.68 6.88 3.92
C GLU A 172 -13.96 5.97 5.12
N LYS A 173 -14.11 4.67 4.90
CA LYS A 173 -14.43 3.73 5.98
C LYS A 173 -13.26 3.61 6.96
N SER A 174 -12.03 3.50 6.46
CA SER A 174 -10.83 3.54 7.31
C SER A 174 -10.68 4.86 8.03
N PHE A 175 -10.99 5.98 7.38
CA PHE A 175 -10.91 7.30 8.01
C PHE A 175 -11.86 7.40 9.21
N ASN A 176 -13.12 7.02 9.02
CA ASN A 176 -14.11 7.00 10.10
C ASN A 176 -13.73 6.01 11.21
N MET A 177 -13.19 4.84 10.86
CA MET A 177 -12.68 3.89 11.86
C MET A 177 -11.49 4.45 12.63
N MET A 178 -10.55 5.15 11.98
CA MET A 178 -9.40 5.76 12.65
C MET A 178 -9.84 6.87 13.60
N GLN A 179 -10.73 7.77 13.17
CA GLN A 179 -11.29 8.84 14.00
C GLN A 179 -12.03 8.31 15.24
N ASN A 180 -12.75 7.20 15.10
CA ASN A 180 -13.49 6.59 16.21
C ASN A 180 -12.61 5.79 17.18
N LEU A 181 -11.44 5.32 16.74
CA LEU A 181 -10.59 4.43 17.54
C LEU A 181 -9.40 5.13 18.16
N PHE A 182 -8.85 6.14 17.49
CA PHE A 182 -7.60 6.76 17.89
C PHE A 182 -7.76 8.25 18.14
N GLU A 183 -7.07 8.73 19.16
CA GLU A 183 -7.02 10.16 19.53
C GLU A 183 -5.98 10.93 18.70
N VAL A 184 -5.08 10.21 18.03
CA VAL A 184 -4.04 10.80 17.19
C VAL A 184 -4.63 11.39 15.91
N LYS A 185 -3.93 12.39 15.33
CA LYS A 185 -4.36 13.03 14.09
C LYS A 185 -4.51 11.99 12.99
N SER A 186 -5.70 11.92 12.39
CA SER A 186 -5.93 11.13 11.18
C SER A 186 -6.46 12.00 10.05
N VAL A 187 -6.05 11.68 8.82
CA VAL A 187 -6.39 12.46 7.62
C VAL A 187 -6.74 11.51 6.49
N LYS A 188 -7.80 11.83 5.75
CA LYS A 188 -8.19 11.11 4.54
C LYS A 188 -7.40 11.64 3.34
N VAL A 189 -6.64 10.77 2.68
CA VAL A 189 -5.82 11.09 1.49
C VAL A 189 -5.91 9.89 0.54
N PRO A 190 -5.94 10.03 -0.79
CA PRO A 190 -5.94 8.88 -1.69
C PRO A 190 -4.75 7.93 -1.45
N ASP A 191 -4.86 6.71 -1.97
CA ASP A 191 -3.72 5.80 -2.03
C ASP A 191 -2.51 6.50 -2.68
N ILE A 192 -1.32 6.36 -2.08
CA ILE A 192 -0.13 7.10 -2.50
C ILE A 192 0.28 6.78 -3.94
N VAL A 193 -0.12 5.64 -4.50
CA VAL A 193 0.16 5.30 -5.90
C VAL A 193 -0.52 6.28 -6.87
N PHE A 194 -1.61 6.94 -6.49
CA PHE A 194 -2.20 8.02 -7.29
C PHE A 194 -1.27 9.23 -7.46
N TYR A 195 -0.24 9.40 -6.61
CA TYR A 195 0.79 10.41 -6.79
C TYR A 195 1.58 10.22 -8.11
N LEU A 196 1.52 9.03 -8.69
CA LEU A 196 2.16 8.67 -9.95
C LEU A 196 1.29 8.95 -11.18
N GLU A 197 0.18 9.68 -11.06
CA GLU A 197 -0.79 9.87 -12.16
C GLU A 197 -0.20 10.42 -13.47
N ASP A 198 0.94 11.10 -13.38
CA ASP A 198 1.59 11.86 -14.46
C ASP A 198 2.88 11.20 -14.97
N ILE A 199 3.20 9.97 -14.54
CA ILE A 199 4.38 9.26 -15.04
C ILE A 199 4.17 8.64 -16.43
N PHE A 200 2.92 8.56 -16.89
CA PHE A 200 2.56 8.07 -18.22
C PHE A 200 1.57 8.98 -18.93
N GLU A 201 1.85 9.25 -20.20
CA GLU A 201 0.88 9.82 -21.13
C GLU A 201 -0.05 8.75 -21.72
N PRO A 202 -1.31 9.11 -22.06
CA PRO A 202 -2.24 8.23 -22.75
C PRO A 202 -1.61 7.61 -24.00
N LYS A 203 -1.66 6.28 -24.08
CA LYS A 203 -1.26 5.53 -25.27
C LYS A 203 -2.48 5.24 -26.12
N TYR A 204 -2.57 5.82 -27.31
CA TYR A 204 -3.71 5.59 -28.23
C TYR A 204 -3.56 4.28 -29.01
N ASN A 205 -2.34 3.97 -29.44
CA ASN A 205 -2.02 2.73 -30.15
C ASN A 205 -1.66 1.62 -29.15
N ARG A 206 -2.60 0.75 -28.82
CA ARG A 206 -2.43 -0.37 -27.88
C ARG A 206 -2.51 -1.70 -28.62
N ASN A 207 -1.93 -2.74 -28.05
CA ASN A 207 -2.07 -4.10 -28.58
C ASN A 207 -3.54 -4.48 -28.52
N ASN A 208 -4.02 -5.24 -29.52
CA ASN A 208 -5.41 -5.67 -29.58
C ASN A 208 -5.66 -6.89 -28.66
N ASN A 209 -5.36 -6.74 -27.36
CA ASN A 209 -5.56 -7.77 -26.33
C ASN A 209 -6.40 -7.25 -25.16
N ILE A 210 -7.13 -8.17 -24.53
CA ILE A 210 -7.79 -7.95 -23.24
C ILE A 210 -6.95 -8.62 -22.18
N MET A 211 -6.56 -7.87 -21.15
CA MET A 211 -5.85 -8.43 -20.00
C MET A 211 -6.80 -8.63 -18.83
N VAL A 212 -6.83 -9.85 -18.29
CA VAL A 212 -7.65 -10.23 -17.15
C VAL A 212 -6.75 -10.39 -15.93
N CYS A 213 -6.97 -9.58 -14.90
CA CYS A 213 -6.20 -9.58 -13.65
C CYS A 213 -7.15 -9.80 -12.46
N LEU A 214 -7.61 -11.04 -12.29
CA LEU A 214 -8.58 -11.43 -11.27
C LEU A 214 -7.94 -12.25 -10.14
N ARG A 215 -8.42 -12.09 -8.90
CA ARG A 215 -7.94 -12.85 -7.74
C ARG A 215 -8.12 -14.36 -7.88
N ASN A 216 -7.11 -15.08 -7.39
CA ASN A 216 -7.10 -16.53 -7.25
C ASN A 216 -7.04 -16.98 -5.79
N ASP A 217 -6.88 -16.04 -4.85
CA ASP A 217 -6.65 -16.32 -3.44
C ASP A 217 -7.95 -16.31 -2.61
N LYS A 218 -7.80 -16.33 -1.28
CA LYS A 218 -8.92 -16.34 -0.33
C LYS A 218 -9.80 -15.09 -0.40
N GLU A 219 -9.29 -13.98 -0.94
CA GLU A 219 -10.06 -12.74 -1.11
C GLU A 219 -10.87 -12.73 -2.42
N SER A 220 -10.70 -13.73 -3.29
CA SER A 220 -11.47 -13.89 -4.53
C SER A 220 -12.97 -13.99 -4.26
N TYR A 221 -13.73 -13.06 -4.84
CA TYR A 221 -15.20 -12.98 -4.73
C TYR A 221 -15.91 -13.82 -5.80
N TRP A 222 -15.27 -14.01 -6.97
CA TRP A 222 -15.91 -14.56 -8.17
C TRP A 222 -15.57 -16.02 -8.45
N LYS A 223 -15.18 -16.81 -7.43
CA LYS A 223 -14.61 -18.16 -7.63
C LYS A 223 -15.41 -19.04 -8.58
N ASP A 224 -16.74 -19.06 -8.42
CA ASP A 224 -17.61 -19.97 -9.18
C ASP A 224 -17.89 -19.49 -10.61
N LYS A 225 -17.97 -18.17 -10.83
CA LYS A 225 -18.27 -17.58 -12.16
C LYS A 225 -17.02 -17.31 -13.01
N LYS A 226 -15.83 -17.26 -12.39
CA LYS A 226 -14.60 -16.77 -13.03
C LYS A 226 -14.19 -17.60 -14.25
N SER A 227 -14.20 -18.93 -14.13
CA SER A 227 -13.75 -19.82 -15.20
C SER A 227 -14.64 -19.70 -16.43
N GLU A 228 -15.97 -19.73 -16.23
CA GLU A 228 -16.95 -19.55 -17.31
C GLU A 228 -16.80 -18.17 -17.98
N PHE A 229 -16.66 -17.11 -17.18
CA PHE A 229 -16.44 -15.76 -17.68
C PHE A 229 -15.20 -15.66 -18.57
N ILE A 230 -14.08 -16.25 -18.15
CA ILE A 230 -12.83 -16.24 -18.93
C ILE A 230 -12.98 -17.04 -20.23
N VAL A 231 -13.70 -18.18 -20.20
CA VAL A 231 -14.00 -18.96 -21.40
C VAL A 231 -14.82 -18.14 -22.39
N ASN A 232 -15.90 -17.49 -21.94
CA ASN A 232 -16.73 -16.64 -22.79
C ASN A 232 -15.95 -15.45 -23.38
N LEU A 233 -15.03 -14.85 -22.61
CA LEU A 233 -14.11 -13.84 -23.13
C LEU A 233 -13.20 -14.39 -24.23
N LYS A 234 -12.59 -15.57 -24.03
CA LYS A 234 -11.70 -16.20 -25.02
C LYS A 234 -12.44 -16.63 -26.28
N LEU A 235 -13.72 -16.99 -26.18
CA LEU A 235 -14.58 -17.26 -27.34
C LEU A 235 -14.91 -16.00 -28.14
N ARG A 236 -15.06 -14.85 -27.46
CA ARG A 236 -15.40 -13.58 -28.11
C ARG A 236 -14.19 -12.82 -28.67
N TYR A 237 -13.04 -12.93 -28.02
CA TYR A 237 -11.86 -12.12 -28.31
C TYR A 237 -10.64 -13.00 -28.58
N ASN A 238 -9.96 -12.76 -29.70
CA ASN A 238 -8.85 -13.59 -30.16
C ASN A 238 -7.60 -13.53 -29.26
N ASN A 239 -7.44 -12.48 -28.46
CA ASN A 239 -6.24 -12.29 -27.62
C ASN A 239 -6.63 -11.87 -26.20
N VAL A 240 -6.80 -12.87 -25.33
CA VAL A 240 -7.08 -12.68 -23.91
C VAL A 240 -5.90 -13.22 -23.10
N THR A 241 -5.26 -12.35 -22.32
CA THR A 241 -4.11 -12.69 -21.49
C THR A 241 -4.49 -12.63 -20.02
N GLU A 242 -4.14 -13.65 -19.25
CA GLU A 242 -4.31 -13.65 -17.80
C GLU A 242 -3.04 -13.13 -17.11
N SER A 243 -3.19 -12.33 -16.06
CA SER A 243 -2.10 -11.78 -15.27
C SER A 243 -2.48 -11.76 -13.79
N ASP A 244 -1.48 -11.61 -12.92
CA ASP A 244 -1.66 -11.37 -11.49
C ASP A 244 -0.78 -10.18 -11.07
N THR A 245 -1.21 -9.44 -10.05
CA THR A 245 -0.37 -8.42 -9.38
C THR A 245 0.50 -9.00 -8.27
N VAL A 246 0.41 -10.31 -8.01
CA VAL A 246 1.25 -11.04 -7.08
C VAL A 246 2.15 -11.97 -7.88
N ILE A 247 3.44 -11.85 -7.65
CA ILE A 247 4.47 -12.76 -8.14
C ILE A 247 4.98 -13.63 -6.99
N HIS A 248 5.25 -14.90 -7.26
CA HIS A 248 5.66 -15.87 -6.22
C HIS A 248 7.17 -15.86 -5.97
N ARG A 249 7.73 -14.68 -5.70
CA ARG A 249 9.13 -14.47 -5.29
C ARG A 249 9.27 -13.18 -4.50
N ASP A 250 10.37 -13.07 -3.78
CA ASP A 250 10.78 -11.80 -3.17
C ASP A 250 11.32 -10.84 -4.23
N ILE A 251 11.16 -9.55 -3.96
CA ILE A 251 11.62 -8.45 -4.79
C ILE A 251 12.71 -7.71 -4.04
N ASP A 252 13.91 -7.74 -4.61
CA ASP A 252 15.02 -6.90 -4.20
C ASP A 252 14.62 -5.43 -4.39
N ILE A 253 14.84 -4.62 -3.35
CA ILE A 253 14.66 -3.16 -3.32
C ILE A 253 15.25 -2.46 -4.56
N ASN A 254 16.37 -2.95 -5.09
CA ASN A 254 17.06 -2.41 -6.27
C ASN A 254 16.39 -2.80 -7.59
N LYS A 255 15.61 -3.89 -7.60
CA LYS A 255 14.85 -4.40 -8.76
C LYS A 255 13.39 -3.95 -8.78
N ARG A 256 12.90 -3.35 -7.69
CA ARG A 256 11.51 -2.89 -7.55
C ARG A 256 11.02 -2.05 -8.74
N GLU A 257 11.82 -1.07 -9.15
CA GLU A 257 11.42 -0.17 -10.23
C GLU A 257 11.27 -0.92 -11.56
N GLU A 258 12.25 -1.75 -11.92
CA GLU A 258 12.21 -2.60 -13.11
C GLU A 258 10.95 -3.48 -13.13
N GLU A 259 10.64 -4.14 -12.01
CA GLU A 259 9.46 -5.00 -11.87
C GLU A 259 8.14 -4.23 -11.99
N LEU A 260 8.09 -3.02 -11.42
CA LEU A 260 6.92 -2.13 -11.54
C LEU A 260 6.70 -1.67 -12.97
N PHE A 261 7.76 -1.23 -13.66
CA PHE A 261 7.64 -0.85 -15.07
C PHE A 261 7.29 -2.03 -15.95
N ASN A 262 7.74 -3.25 -15.64
CA ASN A 262 7.33 -4.46 -16.36
C ASN A 262 5.82 -4.70 -16.26
N ILE A 263 5.23 -4.65 -15.06
CA ILE A 263 3.77 -4.81 -14.91
C ILE A 263 3.00 -3.61 -15.49
N TRP A 264 3.44 -2.38 -15.25
CA TRP A 264 2.78 -1.18 -15.79
C TRP A 264 2.81 -1.16 -17.32
N ASN A 265 3.89 -1.62 -17.96
CA ASN A 265 3.94 -1.74 -19.41
C ASN A 265 2.97 -2.80 -19.94
N LYS A 266 2.72 -3.90 -19.22
CA LYS A 266 1.66 -4.87 -19.59
C LYS A 266 0.27 -4.22 -19.56
N PHE A 267 -0.03 -3.44 -18.53
CA PHE A 267 -1.27 -2.65 -18.45
C PHE A 267 -1.32 -1.65 -19.61
N ARG A 268 -0.29 -0.81 -19.75
CA ARG A 268 -0.19 0.25 -20.77
C ARG A 268 -0.25 -0.27 -22.20
N ASN A 269 0.12 -1.51 -22.46
CA ASN A 269 0.03 -2.10 -23.79
C ASN A 269 -1.30 -2.78 -24.07
N SER A 270 -2.09 -3.10 -23.04
CA SER A 270 -3.38 -3.78 -23.20
C SER A 270 -4.48 -2.86 -23.70
N LYS A 271 -5.34 -3.34 -24.61
CA LYS A 271 -6.48 -2.54 -25.12
C LYS A 271 -7.48 -2.22 -24.02
N VAL A 272 -7.83 -3.24 -23.23
CA VAL A 272 -8.69 -3.15 -22.05
C VAL A 272 -8.15 -4.06 -20.96
N VAL A 273 -8.21 -3.60 -19.72
CA VAL A 273 -7.93 -4.40 -18.52
C VAL A 273 -9.23 -4.72 -17.79
N ILE A 274 -9.39 -5.95 -17.32
CA ILE A 274 -10.49 -6.37 -16.45
C ILE A 274 -9.88 -6.84 -15.14
N THR A 275 -10.28 -6.27 -14.01
CA THR A 275 -9.64 -6.58 -12.73
C THR A 275 -10.57 -6.47 -11.53
N ASP A 276 -10.34 -7.29 -10.51
CA ASP A 276 -10.96 -7.21 -9.17
C ASP A 276 -9.88 -6.86 -8.11
N ARG A 277 -8.76 -6.27 -8.54
CA ARG A 277 -7.66 -5.82 -7.68
C ARG A 277 -7.71 -4.32 -7.55
N LEU A 278 -7.61 -3.82 -6.32
CA LEU A 278 -7.48 -2.38 -6.06
C LEU A 278 -6.29 -1.79 -6.85
N HIS A 279 -5.10 -2.40 -6.73
CA HIS A 279 -3.94 -1.91 -7.48
C HIS A 279 -4.02 -2.22 -8.98
N GLY A 280 -4.84 -3.18 -9.43
CA GLY A 280 -5.15 -3.32 -10.85
C GLY A 280 -5.88 -2.09 -11.38
N MET A 281 -6.90 -1.62 -10.66
CA MET A 281 -7.61 -0.38 -10.98
C MET A 281 -6.67 0.84 -10.96
N ILE A 282 -5.86 0.98 -9.91
CA ILE A 282 -4.92 2.12 -9.80
C ILE A 282 -3.84 2.06 -10.89
N PHE A 283 -3.31 0.88 -11.23
CA PHE A 283 -2.35 0.73 -12.33
C PHE A 283 -2.97 1.11 -13.67
N ALA A 284 -4.21 0.71 -13.92
CA ALA A 284 -4.92 1.14 -15.12
C ALA A 284 -5.15 2.67 -15.12
N PHE A 285 -5.46 3.25 -13.96
CA PHE A 285 -5.60 4.70 -13.80
C PHE A 285 -4.30 5.45 -14.14
N ILE A 286 -3.16 5.09 -13.54
CA ILE A 286 -1.88 5.81 -13.77
C ILE A 286 -1.32 5.56 -15.17
N THR A 287 -1.59 4.40 -15.79
CA THR A 287 -1.17 4.08 -17.17
C THR A 287 -2.15 4.58 -18.24
N LYS A 288 -3.22 5.28 -17.83
CA LYS A 288 -4.31 5.78 -18.69
C LYS A 288 -4.90 4.67 -19.56
N THR A 289 -5.02 3.47 -19.01
CA THR A 289 -5.46 2.26 -19.70
C THR A 289 -6.94 2.03 -19.47
N PRO A 290 -7.75 1.81 -20.52
CA PRO A 290 -9.16 1.47 -20.37
C PRO A 290 -9.35 0.26 -19.45
N CYS A 291 -10.22 0.38 -18.44
CA CYS A 291 -10.38 -0.64 -17.42
C CYS A 291 -11.84 -0.88 -17.07
N VAL A 292 -12.20 -2.17 -16.96
CA VAL A 292 -13.40 -2.62 -16.24
C VAL A 292 -12.96 -3.11 -14.86
N ILE A 293 -13.33 -2.36 -13.82
CA ILE A 293 -13.09 -2.74 -12.44
C ILE A 293 -14.32 -3.46 -11.90
N LEU A 294 -14.09 -4.64 -11.34
CA LEU A 294 -15.10 -5.51 -10.76
C LEU A 294 -15.12 -5.34 -9.25
N ARG A 295 -16.29 -5.59 -8.67
CA ARG A 295 -16.44 -5.68 -7.22
C ARG A 295 -15.53 -6.76 -6.61
N SER A 296 -14.92 -6.45 -5.47
CA SER A 296 -14.25 -7.42 -4.58
C SER A 296 -15.13 -7.79 -3.39
N SER A 297 -14.69 -8.78 -2.62
CA SER A 297 -15.33 -9.21 -1.37
C SER A 297 -15.24 -8.15 -0.26
N ASP A 298 -14.27 -7.23 -0.36
CA ASP A 298 -14.04 -6.17 0.60
C ASP A 298 -14.54 -4.79 0.10
N HIS A 299 -14.55 -3.83 1.02
CA HIS A 299 -14.94 -2.45 0.73
C HIS A 299 -13.82 -1.67 0.03
N LYS A 300 -12.60 -2.22 -0.10
CA LYS A 300 -11.41 -1.46 -0.46
C LYS A 300 -11.53 -0.88 -1.86
N ILE A 301 -12.01 -1.69 -2.82
CA ILE A 301 -12.17 -1.25 -4.21
C ILE A 301 -13.28 -0.23 -4.33
N ILE A 302 -14.45 -0.52 -3.76
CA ILE A 302 -15.62 0.36 -3.87
C ILE A 302 -15.31 1.74 -3.26
N GLU A 303 -14.72 1.77 -2.08
CA GLU A 303 -14.41 3.02 -1.39
C GLU A 303 -13.25 3.78 -2.07
N SER A 304 -12.25 3.08 -2.62
CA SER A 304 -11.15 3.74 -3.34
C SER A 304 -11.55 4.20 -4.74
N TYR A 305 -12.51 3.52 -5.40
CA TYR A 305 -13.03 3.92 -6.71
C TYR A 305 -13.67 5.31 -6.65
N LYS A 306 -14.26 5.70 -5.52
CA LYS A 306 -14.84 7.04 -5.31
C LYS A 306 -13.86 8.18 -5.57
N TRP A 307 -12.55 7.96 -5.40
CA TRP A 307 -11.52 8.98 -5.72
C TRP A 307 -11.41 9.27 -7.22
N ILE A 308 -11.77 8.31 -8.06
CA ILE A 308 -11.67 8.38 -9.53
C ILE A 308 -13.02 8.16 -10.19
N GLU A 309 -14.11 8.37 -9.44
CA GLU A 309 -15.46 8.27 -9.97
C GLU A 309 -15.65 9.38 -11.02
N GLY A 310 -16.18 8.98 -12.18
CA GLY A 310 -16.36 9.89 -13.32
C GLY A 310 -15.25 9.80 -14.38
N ILE A 311 -14.09 9.19 -14.09
CA ILE A 311 -13.03 9.01 -15.09
C ILE A 311 -13.53 8.14 -16.25
N ASN A 312 -13.52 8.71 -17.46
CA ASN A 312 -14.18 8.13 -18.63
C ASN A 312 -13.64 6.74 -19.04
N TYR A 313 -12.36 6.46 -18.77
CA TYR A 313 -11.69 5.21 -19.14
C TYR A 313 -11.66 4.15 -18.02
N ILE A 314 -12.27 4.40 -16.85
CA ILE A 314 -12.43 3.40 -15.79
C ILE A 314 -13.93 3.18 -15.55
N LYS A 315 -14.41 1.94 -15.73
CA LYS A 315 -15.82 1.57 -15.55
C LYS A 315 -15.97 0.53 -14.46
N PHE A 316 -16.80 0.82 -13.46
CA PHE A 316 -17.13 -0.12 -12.41
C PHE A 316 -18.32 -1.00 -12.77
N VAL A 317 -18.20 -2.29 -12.48
CA VAL A 317 -19.25 -3.29 -12.71
C VAL A 317 -19.43 -4.15 -11.45
N ASN A 318 -20.68 -4.30 -11.02
CA ASN A 318 -21.04 -5.01 -9.80
C ASN A 318 -21.23 -6.53 -9.97
N ASP A 319 -21.35 -7.03 -11.20
CA ASP A 319 -21.58 -8.46 -11.48
C ASP A 319 -20.65 -8.96 -12.60
N LEU A 320 -20.16 -10.19 -12.48
CA LEU A 320 -19.30 -10.84 -13.46
C LEU A 320 -20.11 -11.49 -14.60
N GLU A 321 -21.17 -10.81 -15.04
CA GLU A 321 -21.97 -11.25 -16.18
C GLU A 321 -21.29 -10.83 -17.49
N PHE A 322 -21.09 -11.81 -18.38
CA PHE A 322 -20.34 -11.61 -19.62
C PHE A 322 -20.91 -10.46 -20.46
N ASN A 323 -22.23 -10.42 -20.68
CA ASN A 323 -22.87 -9.39 -21.50
C ASN A 323 -22.70 -7.98 -20.93
N THR A 324 -22.78 -7.85 -19.61
CA THR A 324 -22.59 -6.58 -18.89
C THR A 324 -21.16 -6.08 -19.07
N VAL A 325 -20.17 -6.95 -18.81
CA VAL A 325 -18.76 -6.59 -18.96
C VAL A 325 -18.41 -6.33 -20.43
N ASN A 326 -18.92 -7.15 -21.36
CA ASN A 326 -18.69 -7.01 -22.80
C ASN A 326 -19.19 -5.67 -23.34
N THR A 327 -20.34 -5.20 -22.85
CA THR A 327 -20.86 -3.87 -23.19
C THR A 327 -19.88 -2.78 -22.76
N LYS A 328 -19.33 -2.86 -21.54
CA LYS A 328 -18.32 -1.89 -21.05
C LYS A 328 -16.99 -1.97 -21.81
N ILE A 329 -16.57 -3.16 -22.22
CA ILE A 329 -15.40 -3.31 -23.10
C ILE A 329 -15.62 -2.56 -24.42
N HIS A 330 -16.79 -2.71 -25.05
CA HIS A 330 -17.10 -2.03 -26.30
C HIS A 330 -17.19 -0.49 -26.15
N GLU A 331 -17.75 0.01 -25.05
CA GLU A 331 -17.71 1.45 -24.72
C GLU A 331 -16.27 1.96 -24.62
N LEU A 332 -15.43 1.24 -23.87
CA LEU A 332 -14.04 1.60 -23.62
C LEU A 332 -13.15 1.55 -24.87
N ILE A 333 -13.36 0.58 -25.76
CA ILE A 333 -12.60 0.44 -27.01
C ILE A 333 -12.83 1.63 -27.96
N LYS A 334 -14.03 2.23 -27.91
CA LYS A 334 -14.43 3.35 -28.76
C LYS A 334 -13.97 4.72 -28.24
N LEU A 335 -13.37 4.78 -27.05
CA LEU A 335 -12.88 6.03 -26.49
C LEU A 335 -11.78 6.64 -27.39
N THR A 336 -11.96 7.91 -27.71
CA THR A 336 -10.99 8.73 -28.47
C THR A 336 -10.30 9.76 -27.58
N THR A 337 -10.82 10.02 -26.38
CA THR A 337 -10.26 10.95 -25.39
C THR A 337 -10.14 10.28 -24.03
N PHE A 338 -9.20 10.75 -23.23
CA PHE A 338 -8.93 10.25 -21.88
C PHE A 338 -8.93 11.43 -20.91
N ASP A 339 -9.72 11.32 -19.84
CA ASP A 339 -9.79 12.38 -18.85
C ASP A 339 -8.43 12.63 -18.19
N LYS A 340 -8.16 13.90 -17.89
CA LYS A 340 -6.97 14.35 -17.17
C LYS A 340 -7.36 14.79 -15.76
N THR A 341 -6.50 14.49 -14.81
CA THR A 341 -6.66 14.80 -13.38
C THR A 341 -5.43 15.56 -12.86
N ASN A 342 -5.53 16.08 -11.64
CA ASN A 342 -4.39 16.68 -10.95
C ASN A 342 -4.39 16.29 -9.46
N PHE A 343 -4.34 14.98 -9.18
CA PHE A 343 -4.21 14.41 -7.84
C PHE A 343 -3.09 15.05 -7.03
N LYS A 344 -1.93 15.38 -7.65
CA LYS A 344 -0.84 16.06 -6.93
C LYS A 344 -1.32 17.36 -6.31
N LYS A 345 -1.96 18.22 -7.10
CA LYS A 345 -2.48 19.51 -6.64
C LYS A 345 -3.66 19.35 -5.69
N GLU A 346 -4.58 18.46 -6.02
CA GLU A 346 -5.86 18.31 -5.30
C GLU A 346 -5.68 17.67 -3.93
N TYR A 347 -4.81 16.67 -3.80
CA TYR A 347 -4.73 15.85 -2.59
C TYR A 347 -3.34 15.83 -1.94
N PHE A 348 -2.26 15.76 -2.72
CA PHE A 348 -0.91 15.55 -2.15
C PHE A 348 -0.17 16.83 -1.75
N ASN A 349 -0.53 17.99 -2.32
CA ASN A 349 -0.02 19.28 -1.86
C ASN A 349 -0.46 19.58 -0.42
N GLY A 350 -1.70 19.25 -0.07
CA GLY A 350 -2.21 19.35 1.30
C GLY A 350 -1.44 18.44 2.25
N LEU A 351 -1.17 17.19 1.84
CA LEU A 351 -0.34 16.26 2.61
C LEU A 351 1.08 16.80 2.83
N THR A 352 1.69 17.41 1.82
CA THR A 352 3.03 18.00 1.94
C THR A 352 3.05 19.11 2.99
N LYS A 353 2.06 20.01 2.97
CA LYS A 353 1.93 21.08 3.97
C LYS A 353 1.76 20.50 5.38
N LEU A 354 0.85 19.55 5.54
CA LEU A 354 0.59 18.84 6.81
C LEU A 354 1.87 18.21 7.41
N ILE A 355 2.68 17.56 6.59
CA ILE A 355 3.92 16.93 7.07
C ILE A 355 4.98 17.98 7.42
N LYS A 356 4.99 19.14 6.76
CA LYS A 356 5.93 20.26 7.05
C LYS A 356 5.54 21.13 8.25
N GLU A 357 4.26 21.14 8.65
CA GLU A 357 3.80 21.81 9.88
C GLU A 357 4.59 21.28 11.08
N ARG A 358 5.11 22.17 11.93
CA ARG A 358 5.90 21.76 13.10
C ARG A 358 5.02 21.36 14.27
#